data_AF-A0A533R8F0-F1
#
_entry.id   AF-A0A533R8F0-F1
#
_cell.length_a   1.000
_cell.length_b   1.000
_cell.length_c   1.000
_cell.angle_alpha   90.00
_cell.angle_beta   90.00
_cell.angle_gamma   90.00
#
_symmetry.space_group_name_H-M   'P 1'
#
loop_
_entity.id
_entity.type
_entity.pdbx_description
1 polymer ?
#
loop_
_entity_poly.entity_id
_entity_poly.type
_entity_poly.pdbx_seq_one_letter_code
_entity_poly.pdbx_strand_id
1 'polypeptide(L)'
;GLYGVAVGRFFFGESMFHRATDASKVALVMLCRHLAARDFALLDCQVPNPHLFRMGAVELPRAAFLDRLYRANLGPDGPLPRVMLPATL
;
A
#
# COMPACT_ATOMS: atom_id res chain seq x y z
N GLY A 1 3.18 -11.38 -9.63
CA GLY A 1 2.39 -10.84 -8.52
C GLY A 1 3.01 -9.53 -8.07
N LEU A 2 2.80 -9.18 -6.81
CA LEU A 2 3.35 -7.98 -6.17
C LEU A 2 3.52 -8.26 -4.69
N TYR A 3 4.35 -7.48 -4.02
CA TYR A 3 4.50 -7.52 -2.57
C TYR A 3 4.69 -6.12 -2.01
N GLY A 4 4.46 -5.98 -0.71
CA GLY A 4 4.55 -4.70 -0.02
C GLY A 4 4.36 -4.86 1.48
N VAL A 5 4.37 -3.73 2.19
CA VAL A 5 4.20 -3.65 3.64
C VAL A 5 2.83 -3.07 3.94
N ALA A 6 2.07 -3.73 4.81
CA ALA A 6 0.82 -3.19 5.34
C ALA A 6 1.07 -2.59 6.74
N VAL A 7 0.72 -1.32 6.92
CA VAL A 7 0.79 -0.64 8.22
C VAL A 7 -0.55 0.03 8.48
N GLY A 8 -1.28 -0.46 9.49
CA GLY A 8 -2.66 -0.04 9.73
C GLY A 8 -3.54 -0.25 8.50
N ARG A 9 -4.13 0.84 7.98
CA ARG A 9 -4.98 0.85 6.78
C ARG A 9 -4.24 1.36 5.53
N PHE A 10 -2.91 1.32 5.53
CA PHE A 10 -2.06 1.74 4.43
C PHE A 10 -1.27 0.56 3.90
N PHE A 11 -1.17 0.44 2.58
CA PHE A 11 -0.34 -0.56 1.93
C PHE A 11 0.74 0.15 1.10
N PHE A 12 2.00 -0.16 1.34
CA PHE A 12 3.16 0.37 0.62
C PHE A 12 3.67 -0.71 -0.32
N GLY A 13 3.39 -0.58 -1.61
CA GLY A 13 3.84 -1.53 -2.63
C GLY A 13 5.32 -1.38 -2.91
N GLU A 14 6.09 -2.45 -2.78
CA GLU A 14 7.54 -2.45 -2.99
C GLU A 14 7.92 -2.84 -4.42
N SER A 15 7.28 -3.88 -4.96
CA SER A 15 7.59 -4.34 -6.32
C SER A 15 6.49 -5.19 -6.94
N MET A 16 6.56 -5.31 -8.26
CA MET A 16 5.67 -6.12 -9.09
C MET A 16 6.51 -7.00 -10.02
N PHE A 17 6.08 -8.25 -10.24
CA PHE A 17 6.73 -9.21 -11.13
C PHE A 17 5.68 -9.98 -11.95
N HIS A 18 6.05 -10.54 -13.09
CA HIS A 18 5.16 -11.37 -13.91
C HIS A 18 5.95 -12.41 -14.73
N ARG A 19 5.28 -13.52 -15.08
CA ARG A 19 5.80 -14.54 -16.01
C ARG A 19 4.97 -14.66 -17.29
N ALA A 20 3.85 -13.95 -17.34
CA ALA A 20 2.95 -13.88 -18.49
C ALA A 20 2.48 -12.43 -18.64
N THR A 21 2.23 -12.00 -19.86
CA THR A 21 1.70 -10.68 -20.18
C THR A 21 0.48 -10.37 -19.30
N ASP A 22 0.42 -9.14 -18.78
CA ASP A 22 -0.68 -8.61 -17.96
C ASP A 22 -0.91 -9.24 -16.58
N ALA A 23 -0.21 -10.32 -16.21
CA ALA A 23 -0.41 -10.98 -14.92
C ALA A 23 -0.18 -10.05 -13.71
N SER A 24 0.78 -9.12 -13.81
CA SER A 24 1.03 -8.12 -12.74
C SER A 24 -0.11 -7.08 -12.64
N LYS A 25 -0.77 -6.74 -13.75
CA LYS A 25 -1.93 -5.82 -13.76
C LYS A 25 -3.14 -6.47 -13.09
N VAL A 26 -3.42 -7.74 -13.40
CA VAL A 26 -4.46 -8.51 -12.72
C VAL A 26 -4.17 -8.59 -11.22
N ALA A 27 -2.92 -8.86 -10.83
CA ALA A 27 -2.53 -8.89 -9.43
C ALA A 27 -2.77 -7.55 -8.73
N LEU A 28 -2.48 -6.42 -9.39
CA LEU A 28 -2.74 -5.09 -8.84
C LEU A 28 -4.24 -4.82 -8.67
N VAL A 29 -5.06 -5.12 -9.68
CA VAL A 29 -6.52 -4.95 -9.58
C VAL A 29 -7.10 -5.79 -8.44
N MET A 30 -6.65 -7.04 -8.31
CA MET A 30 -7.08 -7.91 -7.23
C MET A 30 -6.64 -7.41 -5.86
N LEU A 31 -5.42 -6.87 -5.74
CA LEU A 31 -4.97 -6.21 -4.51
C LEU A 31 -5.88 -5.02 -4.19
N CYS A 32 -6.13 -4.11 -5.14
CA CYS A 32 -7.00 -2.95 -4.91
C CYS A 32 -8.38 -3.36 -4.38
N ARG A 33 -9.01 -4.40 -4.97
CA ARG A 33 -10.29 -4.94 -4.49
C ARG A 33 -10.19 -5.52 -3.09
N HIS A 34 -9.11 -6.26 -2.80
CA HIS A 34 -8.86 -6.87 -1.50
C HIS A 34 -8.69 -5.83 -0.39
N LEU A 35 -7.95 -4.75 -0.69
CA LEU A 35 -7.70 -3.62 0.21
C LEU A 35 -8.97 -2.80 0.42
N ALA A 36 -9.73 -2.49 -0.64
CA ALA A 36 -10.99 -1.77 -0.54
C ALA A 36 -12.02 -2.50 0.33
N ALA A 37 -12.13 -3.83 0.20
CA ALA A 37 -13.01 -4.64 1.03
C ALA A 37 -12.61 -4.71 2.53
N ARG A 38 -11.44 -4.20 2.88
CA ARG A 38 -10.91 -4.09 4.26
C ARG A 38 -10.75 -2.64 4.70
N ASP A 39 -11.41 -1.74 3.98
CA ASP A 39 -11.40 -0.31 4.21
C ASP A 39 -9.98 0.29 4.23
N PHE A 40 -9.01 -0.24 3.48
CA PHE A 40 -7.71 0.43 3.36
C PHE A 40 -7.88 1.83 2.78
N ALA A 41 -7.19 2.80 3.37
CA ALA A 41 -7.28 4.21 3.02
C ALA A 41 -6.40 4.57 1.82
N LEU A 42 -5.30 3.82 1.61
CA LEU A 42 -4.30 4.15 0.60
C LEU A 42 -3.48 2.93 0.18
N LEU A 43 -3.22 2.84 -1.12
CA LEU A 43 -2.20 1.99 -1.74
C LEU A 43 -1.13 2.92 -2.33
N ASP A 44 0.06 2.94 -1.74
CA ASP A 44 1.22 3.64 -2.27
C ASP A 44 1.90 2.75 -3.31
N CYS A 45 2.15 3.32 -4.49
CA CYS A 45 2.78 2.63 -5.62
C CYS A 45 4.24 3.07 -5.85
N GLN A 46 4.84 3.81 -4.89
CA GLN A 46 6.21 4.31 -4.88
C GLN A 46 6.55 5.19 -6.09
N VAL A 47 6.97 4.58 -7.21
CA VAL A 47 7.43 5.30 -8.40
C VAL A 47 6.32 5.36 -9.45
N PRO A 48 5.83 6.56 -9.80
CA PRO A 48 4.82 6.71 -10.82
C PRO A 48 5.35 6.20 -12.16
N ASN A 49 4.52 5.44 -12.87
CA ASN A 49 4.79 5.05 -14.24
C ASN A 49 3.51 5.19 -15.10
N PRO A 50 3.64 5.34 -16.43
CA PRO A 50 2.47 5.55 -17.30
C PRO A 50 1.42 4.43 -17.21
N HIS A 51 1.81 3.20 -16.87
CA HIS A 51 0.86 2.10 -16.72
C HIS A 51 -0.01 2.25 -15.47
N LEU A 52 0.55 2.71 -14.35
CA LEU A 52 -0.21 2.95 -13.12
C LEU A 52 -1.29 4.02 -13.32
N PHE A 53 -0.97 5.13 -13.99
CA PHE A 53 -1.95 6.18 -14.29
C PHE A 53 -3.08 5.67 -15.18
N ARG A 54 -2.77 4.84 -16.18
CA ARG A 54 -3.81 4.19 -17.02
C ARG A 54 -4.71 3.24 -16.23
N MET A 55 -4.23 2.71 -15.10
CA MET A 55 -5.00 1.87 -14.19
C MET A 55 -5.72 2.67 -13.10
N GLY A 56 -5.72 4.00 -13.17
CA GLY A 56 -6.43 4.88 -12.25
C GLY A 56 -5.62 5.38 -11.06
N ALA A 57 -4.29 5.20 -11.06
CA ALA A 57 -3.44 5.87 -10.07
C ALA A 57 -3.55 7.39 -10.24
N VAL A 58 -3.50 8.11 -9.12
CA VAL A 58 -3.51 9.57 -9.07
C VAL A 58 -2.32 10.04 -8.25
N GLU A 59 -1.80 11.22 -8.59
CA GLU A 59 -0.76 11.84 -7.75
C GLU A 59 -1.40 12.39 -6.47
N LEU A 60 -0.76 12.12 -5.34
CA LEU A 60 -1.12 12.70 -4.05
C LEU A 60 0.04 13.60 -3.61
N PRO A 61 -0.19 14.92 -3.42
CA PRO A 61 0.86 15.80 -2.94
C PRO A 61 1.45 15.29 -1.62
N ARG A 62 2.78 15.39 -1.48
CA ARG A 62 3.50 14.90 -0.29
C ARG A 62 2.88 15.40 1.03
N ALA A 63 2.47 16.67 1.09
CA ALA A 63 1.83 17.23 2.28
C ALA A 63 0.51 16.52 2.63
N ALA A 64 -0.32 16.22 1.64
CA ALA A 64 -1.58 15.50 1.83
C ALA A 64 -1.37 14.03 2.18
N PHE A 65 -0.34 13.39 1.62
CA PHE A 65 0.06 12.04 2.00
C PHE A 65 0.51 11.98 3.47
N LEU A 66 1.40 12.89 3.89
CA LEU A 66 1.88 12.96 5.26
C LEU A 66 0.74 13.27 6.24
N ASP A 67 -0.15 14.21 5.93
CA ASP A 67 -1.33 14.51 6.75
C ASP A 67 -2.20 13.26 6.99
N ARG A 68 -2.41 12.41 5.96
CA ARG A 68 -3.13 11.13 6.12
C ARG A 68 -2.41 10.17 7.05
N LEU A 69 -1.08 10.06 6.95
CA LEU A 69 -0.29 9.21 7.86
C LEU A 69 -0.36 9.71 9.30
N TYR A 70 -0.20 11.02 9.53
CA TYR A 70 -0.28 11.62 10.85
C TYR A 70 -1.66 11.40 11.50
N ARG A 71 -2.75 11.61 10.75
CA ARG A 71 -4.12 11.35 11.25
C ARG A 71 -4.37 9.88 11.57
N ALA A 72 -3.61 8.98 10.98
CA ALA A 72 -3.64 7.55 11.28
C ALA A 72 -2.65 7.14 12.38
N ASN A 73 -2.01 8.10 13.06
CA ASN A 73 -0.96 7.88 14.07
C ASN A 73 0.25 7.10 13.53
N LEU A 74 0.56 7.22 12.23
CA LEU A 74 1.73 6.62 11.57
C LEU A 74 2.87 7.63 11.32
N GLY A 75 2.81 8.80 11.95
CA GLY A 75 3.90 9.76 11.92
C GLY A 75 5.12 9.31 12.75
N PRO A 76 6.28 9.99 12.62
CA PRO A 76 7.47 9.75 13.44
C PRO A 76 7.22 9.78 14.96
N ASP A 77 6.26 10.60 15.41
CA ASP A 77 5.87 10.70 16.83
C ASP A 77 4.71 9.75 17.20
N GLY A 78 4.30 8.89 16.26
CA GLY A 78 3.26 7.90 16.49
C GLY A 78 3.69 6.86 17.53
N PRO A 79 2.75 6.20 18.22
CA PRO A 79 3.08 5.15 19.16
C PRO A 79 3.87 4.05 18.44
N LEU A 80 5.05 3.71 18.96
CA LEU A 80 5.84 2.61 18.43
C LEU A 80 4.98 1.33 18.43
N PRO A 81 4.87 0.63 17.29
CA PRO A 81 4.15 -0.62 17.26
C PRO A 81 4.78 -1.57 18.28
N ARG A 82 3.95 -2.10 19.20
CA ARG A 82 4.43 -3.10 20.15
C ARG A 82 4.73 -4.36 19.36
N VAL A 83 6.00 -4.77 19.34
CA VAL A 83 6.40 -6.08 18.81
C VAL A 83 5.87 -7.12 19.79
N MET A 84 4.81 -7.81 19.38
CA MET A 84 4.26 -8.94 20.12
C MET A 84 4.90 -10.21 19.57
N LEU A 85 5.70 -10.88 20.40
CA LEU A 85 6.17 -12.23 20.10
C LEU A 85 5.07 -13.23 20.45
N PRO A 86 4.88 -14.30 19.67
CA PRO A 86 3.97 -15.36 20.07
C PRO A 86 4.39 -15.89 21.45
N ALA A 87 3.45 -15.94 22.38
CA ALA A 87 3.65 -16.56 23.68
C ALA A 87 3.71 -18.07 23.49
N THR A 88 4.85 -18.58 23.04
CA THR A 88 5.19 -20.01 22.88
C THR A 88 4.49 -20.74 21.72
N LEU A 89 5.26 -21.66 21.10
CA LEU A 89 4.77 -22.81 20.35
C LEU A 89 4.18 -23.85 21.31
#